data_AF-A2RN68-F1
#
_entry.id   AF-A2RN68-F1
#
_cell.length_a   1.000
_cell.length_b   1.000
_cell.length_c   1.000
_cell.angle_alpha   90.00
_cell.angle_beta   90.00
_cell.angle_gamma   90.00
#
_symmetry.space_group_name_H-M   'P 1'
#
loop_
_entity.id
_entity.type
_entity.pdbx_description
1 polymer ?
#
loop_
_entity_poly.entity_id
_entity_poly.type
_entity_poly.pdbx_seq_one_letter_code
_entity_poly.pdbx_strand_id
1 'polypeptide(L)' 'MIIWLNGAYGSGKTTIAELLHECISPSWIYDPEEIGDFFRKNLPKEIQKDDFQEYQE' A
#
# COMPACT_ATOMS: atom_id res chain seq x y z
N MET A 1 -4.64 -1.08 18.68
CA MET A 1 -5.30 -2.11 17.85
C MET A 1 -4.79 -1.95 16.44
N ILE A 2 -4.52 -3.04 15.72
CA ILE A 2 -4.14 -3.00 14.30
C ILE A 2 -5.27 -3.66 13.52
N ILE A 3 -5.77 -2.97 12.49
CA ILE A 3 -6.76 -3.50 11.55
C ILE A 3 -6.03 -3.72 10.23
N TRP A 4 -5.94 -4.98 9.79
CA TRP A 4 -5.31 -5.34 8.53
C TRP A 4 -6.38 -5.55 7.45
N LEU A 5 -6.39 -4.69 6.43
CA LEU A 5 -7.34 -4.77 5.32
C LEU A 5 -6.68 -5.46 4.11
N ASN A 6 -7.12 -6.68 3.80
CA ASN A 6 -6.66 -7.43 2.62
C ASN A 6 -7.78 -7.56 1.57
N GLY A 7 -7.40 -7.78 0.32
CA GLY A 7 -8.30 -7.89 -0.83
C GLY A 7 -7.56 -7.72 -2.16
N ALA A 8 -8.17 -8.21 -3.25
CA ALA A 8 -7.61 -8.10 -4.59
C ALA A 8 -7.41 -6.63 -5.04
N TYR A 9 -6.65 -6.43 -6.11
CA TYR A 9 -6.51 -5.11 -6.74
C TYR A 9 -7.90 -4.55 -7.12
N GLY A 10 -8.18 -3.30 -6.76
CA GLY A 10 -9.47 -2.66 -7.01
C GLY A 10 -10.64 -3.13 -6.14
N SER A 11 -10.42 -3.97 -5.11
CA SER A 11 -11.51 -4.48 -4.26
C SER A 11 -12.07 -3.49 -3.22
N GLY A 12 -11.65 -2.21 -3.26
CA GLY A 12 -12.15 -1.16 -2.35
C GLY A 12 -11.47 -1.04 -0.98
N LYS A 13 -10.25 -1.59 -0.80
CA LYS A 13 -9.52 -1.53 0.48
C LYS A 13 -9.33 -0.10 1.01
N THR A 14 -8.87 0.82 0.15
CA THR A 14 -8.64 2.23 0.50
C THR A 14 -9.92 2.91 0.96
N THR A 15 -11.02 2.72 0.23
CA THR A 15 -12.34 3.27 0.59
C THR A 15 -12.79 2.79 1.97
N ILE A 16 -12.60 1.50 2.29
CA ILE A 16 -12.96 0.96 3.61
C ILE A 16 -12.03 1.50 4.71
N ALA A 17 -10.74 1.72 4.42
CA ALA A 17 -9.80 2.31 5.36
C ALA A 17 -10.22 3.73 5.77
N GLU A 18 -10.63 4.56 4.81
CA GLU A 18 -11.12 5.92 5.05
C GLU A 18 -12.39 5.94 5.91
N LEU A 19 -13.38 5.11 5.55
CA LEU A 19 -14.62 4.98 6.33
C LEU A 19 -14.37 4.49 7.76
N LEU A 20 -13.43 3.56 7.96
CA LEU A 20 -13.05 3.10 9.30
C LEU A 20 -12.35 4.20 10.11
N HIS A 21 -11.52 5.02 9.45
CA HIS A 21 -10.82 6.12 10.10
C HIS A 21 -11.78 7.19 10.64
N GLU A 22 -12.87 7.47 9.92
CA GLU A 22 -13.95 8.36 10.39
C GLU A 22 -14.72 7.78 11.59
N CYS A 23 -14.91 6.45 11.61
CA CYS A 23 -15.69 5.76 12.64
C CYS A 23 -14.91 5.51 13.95
N ILE A 24 -13.58 5.40 13.87
CA ILE A 24 -12.72 5.00 14.99
C ILE A 24 -11.76 6.14 15.30
N SER A 25 -11.96 6.84 16.41
CA SER A 25 -11.08 7.91 16.87
C SER A 25 -10.48 7.62 18.25
N PRO A 26 -9.16 7.83 18.46
CA PRO A 26 -8.16 8.18 17.45
C PRO A 26 -7.74 6.97 16.62
N SER A 27 -7.47 7.18 15.32
CA SER A 27 -6.88 6.17 14.45
C SER A 27 -5.96 6.81 13.42
N TRP A 28 -5.20 5.98 12.70
CA TRP A 28 -4.32 6.37 11.60
C TRP A 28 -4.41 5.35 10.48
N ILE A 29 -4.32 5.82 9.25
CA ILE A 29 -4.20 4.98 8.06
C ILE A 29 -2.72 4.86 7.72
N TYR A 30 -2.27 3.63 7.46
CA TYR A 30 -0.93 3.36 6.95
C TYR A 30 -1.07 2.62 5.62
N ASP A 31 -0.60 3.23 4.54
CA ASP A 31 -0.63 2.65 3.20
C ASP A 31 0.75 2.04 2.86
N PRO A 32 0.88 0.70 2.82
CA PRO A 32 2.13 0.07 2.46
C PRO A 32 2.53 0.30 0.99
N GLU A 33 1.61 0.72 0.10
CA GLU A 33 1.96 0.98 -1.31
C GLU A 33 2.97 2.14 -1.44
N GLU A 34 3.00 3.07 -0.49
CA GLU A 34 3.96 4.18 -0.47
C GLU A 34 5.42 3.71 -0.46
N ILE A 35 5.72 2.56 0.16
CA ILE A 35 7.09 2.05 0.22
C ILE A 35 7.54 1.51 -1.15
N GLY A 36 6.65 0.88 -1.90
CA GLY A 36 6.94 0.40 -3.25
C GLY A 36 7.24 1.57 -4.19
N ASP A 37 6.44 2.63 -4.05
CA ASP A 37 6.59 3.89 -4.76
C ASP A 37 7.92 4.58 -4.45
N PHE A 38 8.32 4.57 -3.17
CA PHE A 38 9.62 5.06 -2.72
C PHE A 38 10.77 4.31 -3.40
N PHE A 39 10.74 2.98 -3.42
CA PHE A 39 11.79 2.19 -4.09
C PHE A 39 11.83 2.49 -5.59
N ARG A 40 10.68 2.55 -6.26
CA ARG A 40 10.61 2.84 -7.70
C ARG A 40 11.23 4.19 -8.06
N LYS A 41 11.07 5.20 -7.20
CA LYS A 41 11.65 6.55 -7.41
C LYS A 41 13.16 6.61 -7.15
N ASN A 42 13.70 5.73 -6.32
CA ASN A 42 15.09 5.82 -5.83
C ASN A 42 16.04 4.75 -6.38
N LEU A 43 15.52 3.64 -6.94
CA LEU A 43 16.37 2.60 -7.53
C LEU A 43 16.97 3.05 -8.87
N PRO A 44 18.23 2.69 -9.19
CA PRO A 44 18.79 2.85 -10.53
C PRO A 44 17.94 2.17 -11.60
N LYS A 45 17.76 2.80 -12.77
CA LYS A 45 16.89 2.28 -13.84
C LYS A 45 17.32 0.90 -14.33
N GLU A 46 18.60 0.59 -14.24
CA GLU A 46 19.21 -0.67 -14.68
C GLU A 46 18.71 -1.87 -13.88
N ILE A 47 18.23 -1.64 -12.65
CA ILE A 47 17.71 -2.68 -11.76
C ILE A 47 16.19 -2.57 -11.55
N GLN A 48 15.55 -1.56 -12.14
CA GLN A 48 14.10 -1.43 -12.09
C GLN A 48 13.43 -2.49 -12.98
N LYS A 49 12.40 -3.13 -12.45
CA LYS A 49 11.47 -3.98 -13.22
C LYS A 49 10.25 -3.18 -13.67
N ASP A 50 9.70 -3.55 -14.82
CA ASP A 50 8.49 -2.92 -15.36
C ASP A 50 7.27 -3.24 -14.49
N ASP A 51 7.16 -4.49 -14.03
CA ASP A 51 6.20 -4.94 -13.04
C ASP A 51 6.90 -5.19 -11.70
N PHE A 52 6.35 -4.62 -10.63
CA PHE A 52 6.87 -4.81 -9.27
C PHE A 52 6.71 -6.27 -8.79
N GLN A 53 5.81 -7.04 -9.40
CA GLN A 53 5.63 -8.46 -9.07
C GLN A 53 6.77 -9.36 -9.60
N GLU A 54 7.69 -8.81 -10.40
CA GLU A 54 8.86 -9.54 -10.89
C GLU A 54 10.06 -9.50 -9.95
N TYR A 55 10.03 -8.68 -8.89
CA TYR A 55 11.07 -8.74 -7.86
C TYR A 55 10.96 -10.05 -7.08
N GLN A 56 12.09 -10.72 -6.86
CA GLN A 56 12.14 -11.91 -6.02
C GLN A 56 12.03 -11.51 -4.54
N GLU A 57 11.32 -12.33 -3.76
CA GLU A 57 11.26 -12.24 -2.28
C GLU A 57 12.62 -12.50 -1.62
#